data_AF-A0A453JJ13-F1
#
_entry.id   AF-A0A453JJ13-F1
#
_cell.length_a   1.000
_cell.length_b   1.000
_cell.length_c   1.000
_cell.angle_alpha   90.00
_cell.angle_beta   90.00
_cell.angle_gamma   90.00
#
_symmetry.space_group_name_H-M   'P 1'
#
loop_
_entity.id
_entity.type
_entity.pdbx_description
1 polymer ?
#
loop_
_entity_poly.entity_id
_entity_poly.type
_entity_poly.pdbx_seq_one_letter_code
_entity_poly.pdbx_strand_id
1 'polypeptide(L)' 'GTMPILNYMELTGLRSMLIVPAGFQNLTSLQQMVLKDMPVEFRTMVQGQDCTKHIRLILHRLRQ' A
#
# COMPACT_ATOMS: atom_id res chain seq x y z
N GLY A 1 0.03 20.99 -9.87
CA GLY A 1 -0.54 20.12 -10.92
C GLY A 1 -1.40 19.07 -10.25
N THR A 2 -2.59 18.82 -10.77
CA THR A 2 -3.44 17.72 -10.30
C THR A 2 -2.73 16.42 -10.61
N MET A 3 -2.53 15.55 -9.62
CA MET A 3 -2.00 14.22 -9.88
C MET A 3 -2.93 13.55 -10.90
N PRO A 4 -2.41 13.03 -12.04
CA PRO A 4 -3.22 12.23 -12.93
C PRO A 4 -3.87 11.09 -12.13
N ILE A 5 -5.10 10.72 -12.51
CA ILE A 5 -5.92 9.75 -11.80
C ILE A 5 -5.13 8.45 -11.61
N LEU A 6 -4.58 8.27 -10.42
CA LEU A 6 -3.79 7.09 -10.06
C LEU A 6 -4.74 6.05 -9.50
N ASN A 7 -5.18 5.13 -10.36
CA ASN A 7 -6.12 4.07 -9.97
C ASN A 7 -5.42 2.81 -9.43
N TYR A 8 -4.16 2.60 -9.82
CA TYR A 8 -3.38 1.41 -9.49
C TYR A 8 -1.97 1.79 -9.05
N MET A 9 -1.49 1.16 -7.98
CA MET A 9 -0.12 1.29 -7.50
C MET A 9 0.43 -0.09 -7.11
N GLU A 10 1.64 -0.41 -7.56
CA GLU A 10 2.40 -1.56 -7.09
C GLU A 10 3.69 -1.08 -6.41
N LEU A 11 3.92 -1.54 -5.18
CA LEU A 11 5.15 -1.30 -4.43
C LEU A 11 5.79 -2.64 -4.11
N THR A 12 7.08 -2.75 -4.45
CA THR A 12 7.83 -3.99 -4.35
C THR A 12 9.17 -3.76 -3.66
N GLY A 13 9.50 -4.60 -2.68
CA GLY A 13 10.84 -4.64 -2.08
C GLY A 13 11.18 -3.46 -1.18
N LEU A 14 10.18 -2.74 -0.66
CA LEU A 14 10.39 -1.60 0.26
C LEU A 14 10.67 -2.11 1.68
N ARG A 15 11.82 -2.77 1.88
CA ARG A 15 12.19 -3.48 3.11
C ARG A 15 12.39 -2.58 4.34
N SER A 16 12.64 -1.29 4.13
CA SER A 16 12.76 -0.31 5.22
C SER A 16 11.44 0.39 5.56
N MET A 17 10.38 0.13 4.80
CA MET A 17 9.07 0.75 5.00
C MET A 17 8.30 -0.04 6.04
N LEU A 18 8.25 0.49 7.27
CA LEU A 18 7.60 -0.15 8.41
C LEU A 18 6.20 0.40 8.70
N ILE A 19 5.88 1.60 8.20
CA ILE A 19 4.61 2.30 8.40
C ILE A 19 4.03 2.78 7.08
N VAL A 20 2.70 2.89 6.99
CA VAL A 20 2.04 3.56 5.86
C VAL A 20 2.31 5.06 5.96
N PRO A 21 2.86 5.70 4.92
CA PRO A 21 3.04 7.14 4.91
C PRO A 21 1.68 7.83 4.95
N ALA A 22 1.54 8.83 5.82
CA ALA A 22 0.29 9.58 5.97
C ALA A 22 -0.25 10.14 4.64
N GLY A 23 0.61 10.41 3.66
CA GLY A 23 0.22 10.87 2.33
C GLY A 23 -0.63 9.89 1.51
N PHE A 24 -0.67 8.60 1.85
CA PHE A 24 -1.46 7.59 1.11
C PHE A 24 -2.97 7.84 1.23
N GLN A 25 -3.41 8.47 2.32
CA GLN A 25 -4.81 8.88 2.48
C GLN A 25 -5.27 9.90 1.41
N ASN A 26 -4.32 10.64 0.82
CA ASN A 26 -4.59 11.63 -0.21
C ASN A 26 -4.72 11.00 -1.61
N LEU A 27 -4.43 9.70 -1.75
CA LEU A 27 -4.61 8.95 -2.99
C LEU A 27 -6.09 8.57 -3.14
N THR A 28 -6.94 9.59 -3.29
CA THR A 28 -8.41 9.46 -3.28
C THR A 28 -8.96 8.75 -4.51
N SER A 29 -8.23 8.77 -5.63
CA SER A 29 -8.57 8.01 -6.83
C SER A 29 -8.02 6.59 -6.85
N LEU A 30 -7.17 6.21 -5.88
CA LEU A 30 -6.54 4.89 -5.86
C LEU A 30 -7.57 3.82 -5.51
N GLN A 31 -7.74 2.87 -6.42
CA GLN A 31 -8.69 1.77 -6.27
C GLN A 31 -7.99 0.50 -5.84
N GLN A 32 -6.76 0.28 -6.33
CA GLN A 32 -6.01 -0.93 -6.03
C GLN A 32 -4.55 -0.63 -5.68
N MET A 33 -4.09 -1.24 -4.59
CA MET A 33 -2.70 -1.24 -4.19
C MET A 33 -2.19 -2.67 -4.06
N VAL A 34 -1.07 -2.97 -4.71
CA VAL A 34 -0.38 -4.25 -4.62
C VAL A 34 0.93 -4.04 -3.87
N LEU A 35 1.13 -4.84 -2.82
CA LEU A 35 2.35 -4.83 -2.02
C LEU A 35 3.04 -6.19 -2.13
N LYS A 36 4.29 -6.17 -2.61
CA LYS A 36 5.14 -7.36 -2.80
C LYS A 36 6.44 -7.20 -2.03
N ASP A 37 6.96 -8.30 -1.48
CA ASP A 37 8.23 -8.31 -0.73
C ASP A 37 8.33 -7.23 0.37
N MET A 38 7.21 -6.98 1.06
CA MET A 38 7.19 -6.03 2.18
C MET A 38 7.67 -6.70 3.49
N PRO A 39 8.14 -5.92 4.48
CA PRO A 39 8.42 -6.43 5.83
C PRO A 39 7.17 -7.04 6.49
N VAL A 40 7.37 -7.98 7.41
CA VAL A 40 6.24 -8.62 8.12
C VAL A 40 5.53 -7.62 9.03
N GLU A 41 6.29 -6.72 9.64
CA GLU A 41 5.85 -5.64 10.51
C GLU A 41 4.89 -4.72 9.77
N PHE A 42 5.25 -4.32 8.55
CA PHE A 42 4.40 -3.51 7.69
C PHE A 42 3.10 -4.23 7.35
N ARG A 43 3.17 -5.51 6.95
CA ARG A 43 1.98 -6.30 6.59
C ARG A 43 1.00 -6.41 7.76
N THR A 44 1.52 -6.65 8.97
CA THR A 44 0.69 -6.74 10.18
C THR A 44 0.06 -5.40 10.51
N MET A 45 0.82 -4.31 10.40
CA MET A 45 0.33 -2.95 10.68
C MET A 45 -0.74 -2.50 9.67
N VAL A 46 -0.52 -2.71 8.37
CA VAL A 46 -1.48 -2.25 7.33
C VAL A 46 -2.79 -3.02 7.37
N GLN A 47 -2.79 -4.29 7.83
CA GLN A 47 -4.03 -5.05 8.03
C GLN A 47 -4.90 -4.51 9.17
N GLY A 48 -4.32 -3.79 10.13
CA GLY A 48 -5.02 -3.20 11.26
C GLY A 48 -5.38 -1.71 11.09
N GLN A 49 -4.95 -1.08 10.00
CA GLN A 49 -5.18 0.36 9.78
C GLN A 49 -6.34 0.64 8.82
N ASP A 50 -7.06 1.70 9.16
CA ASP A 50 -8.27 2.16 8.48
C ASP A 50 -7.99 3.07 7.26
N CYS A 51 -6.72 3.39 7.03
CA CYS A 51 -6.25 4.34 6.02
C CYS A 51 -6.38 3.84 4.58
N THR A 52 -6.81 2.58 4.38
CA THR A 52 -7.03 1.96 3.07
C THR A 52 -8.49 1.61 2.81
N LYS A 53 -9.46 2.20 3.54
CA LYS A 53 -10.90 1.88 3.42
C LYS A 53 -11.46 1.89 1.99
N HIS A 54 -10.98 2.80 1.14
CA HIS A 54 -11.40 2.92 -0.26
C HIS A 54 -10.46 2.21 -1.25
N ILE A 55 -9.41 1.56 -0.76
CA ILE A 55 -8.34 0.96 -1.57
C ILE A 55 -8.37 -0.56 -1.38
N ARG A 56 -8.53 -1.30 -2.47
CA ARG A 56 -8.34 -2.75 -2.46
C ARG A 56 -6.85 -3.06 -2.27
N LEU A 57 -6.48 -3.51 -1.08
CA LEU A 57 -5.11 -3.92 -0.76
C LEU A 57 -4.89 -5.40 -1.08
N ILE A 58 -3.84 -5.69 -1.86
CA ILE A 58 -3.42 -7.05 -2.19
C ILE A 58 -1.99 -7.26 -1.67
N LEU A 59 -1.82 -8.18 -0.73
CA LEU A 59 -0.53 -8.56 -0.17
C LEU A 59 -0.05 -9.86 -0.82
N HIS A 60 1.07 -9.80 -1.54
CA HIS A 60 1.75 -10.99 -2.03
C HIS A 60 2.95 -11.31 -1.15
N ARG A 61 3.02 -12.56 -0.68
CA ARG A 61 4.27 -13.14 -0.18
C ARG A 61 5.08 -13.62 -1.37
N LEU A 62 6.38 -13.34 -1.39
CA LEU A 62 7.29 -14.09 -2.25
C LEU A 62 7.24 -15.55 -1.78
N ARG A 63 6.96 -16.47 -2.71
CA ARG A 63 7.29 -17.88 -2.51
C ARG A 63 8.82 -17.94 -2.44
N GLN A 64 9.34 -18.46 -1.33
CA GLN A 64 10.75 -18.83 -1.23
C GLN A 64 11.05 -19.98 -2.17
#